data_AF-Q6LYG2-F1
#
_entry.id   AF-Q6LYG2-F1
#
_cell.length_a   1.000
_cell.length_b   1.000
_cell.length_c   1.000
_cell.angle_alpha   90.00
_cell.angle_beta   90.00
_cell.angle_gamma   90.00
#
_symmetry.space_group_name_H-M   'P 1'
#
loop_
_entity.id
_entity.type
_entity.pdbx_description
1 polymer ?
#
loop_
_entity_poly.entity_id
_entity_poly.type
_entity_poly.pdbx_seq_one_letter_code
_entity_poly.pdbx_strand_id
1 'polypeptide(L)'
;MKNTIQRSFEIKDYRIPKTDFGDFWMTFETKEKLKTKITYVPENGGKFSALDVKSVVEEIISKSKYFKENLPENIKVEVLFKNLSEDCYNPTENTIPNFEFKEMDEISVLFYFIVDYYL
;
A
#
# COMPACT_ATOMS: atom_id res chain seq x y z
N MET A 1 15.63 18.79 -14.61
CA MET A 1 14.80 17.58 -14.49
C MET A 1 13.36 18.00 -14.21
N LYS A 2 12.38 17.52 -14.98
CA LYS A 2 10.96 17.79 -14.68
C LYS A 2 10.54 16.82 -13.58
N ASN A 3 10.49 17.30 -12.34
CA ASN A 3 9.92 16.60 -11.19
C ASN A 3 8.38 16.57 -11.31
N THR A 4 7.87 15.96 -12.37
CA THR A 4 6.44 15.91 -12.65
C THR A 4 6.02 14.46 -12.70
N ILE A 5 5.18 14.06 -11.74
CA ILE A 5 4.48 12.78 -11.77
C ILE A 5 3.61 12.78 -13.02
N GLN A 6 4.06 12.12 -14.09
CA GLN A 6 3.31 12.06 -15.35
C GLN A 6 2.09 11.14 -15.27
N ARG A 7 1.96 10.36 -14.20
CA ARG A 7 0.90 9.38 -14.00
C ARG A 7 0.26 9.54 -12.62
N SER A 8 -0.99 10.00 -12.58
CA SER A 8 -1.82 9.90 -11.37
C SER A 8 -2.28 8.46 -11.20
N PHE A 9 -2.13 7.90 -9.99
CA PHE A 9 -2.78 6.64 -9.65
C PHE A 9 -4.23 6.91 -9.28
N GLU A 10 -5.12 6.11 -9.85
CA GLU A 10 -6.55 6.13 -9.58
C GLU A 10 -6.89 5.06 -8.54
N ILE A 11 -8.07 5.16 -7.92
CA ILE A 11 -8.57 4.18 -6.95
C ILE A 11 -8.49 2.73 -7.47
N LYS A 12 -8.71 2.53 -8.77
CA LYS A 12 -8.63 1.22 -9.44
C LYS A 12 -7.22 0.60 -9.37
N ASP A 13 -6.18 1.43 -9.35
CA ASP A 13 -4.80 0.95 -9.28
C ASP A 13 -4.52 0.27 -7.93
N TYR A 14 -5.28 0.63 -6.88
CA TYR A 14 -5.21 0.03 -5.55
C TYR A 14 -6.16 -1.17 -5.35
N ARG A 15 -6.99 -1.53 -6.34
CA ARG A 15 -7.92 -2.66 -6.18
C ARG A 15 -7.16 -3.98 -6.05
N ILE A 16 -7.62 -4.82 -5.12
CA ILE A 16 -7.13 -6.19 -4.91
C ILE A 16 -8.29 -7.15 -5.24
N PRO A 17 -8.04 -8.29 -5.91
CA PRO A 17 -9.07 -9.28 -6.17
C PRO A 17 -9.71 -9.84 -4.89
N LYS A 18 -11.01 -10.15 -4.95
CA LYS A 18 -11.80 -10.73 -3.83
C LYS A 18 -11.90 -9.84 -2.57
N THR A 19 -11.58 -8.56 -2.70
CA THR A 19 -11.75 -7.57 -1.62
C THR A 19 -12.61 -6.42 -2.10
N ASP A 20 -13.26 -5.75 -1.16
CA ASP A 20 -13.85 -4.43 -1.33
C ASP A 20 -13.10 -3.37 -0.53
N PHE A 21 -13.31 -2.10 -0.90
CA PHE A 21 -12.83 -0.97 -0.12
C PHE A 21 -13.80 -0.70 1.03
N GLY A 22 -13.32 -0.78 2.27
CA GLY A 22 -14.02 -0.23 3.43
C GLY A 22 -13.80 1.28 3.51
N ASP A 23 -12.55 1.68 3.78
CA ASP A 23 -12.09 3.08 3.77
C ASP A 23 -11.11 3.31 2.63
N PHE A 24 -11.21 4.46 1.95
CA PHE A 24 -10.18 4.94 1.03
C PHE A 24 -10.01 6.44 1.18
N TRP A 25 -8.82 6.89 1.57
CA TRP A 25 -8.52 8.30 1.79
C TRP A 25 -7.11 8.64 1.33
N MET A 26 -6.98 9.74 0.59
CA MET A 26 -5.68 10.30 0.19
C MET A 26 -5.49 11.65 0.87
N THR A 27 -4.32 11.88 1.45
CA THR A 27 -4.02 13.12 2.19
C THR A 27 -2.55 13.46 2.06
N PHE A 28 -2.24 14.70 1.71
CA PHE A 28 -0.89 15.24 1.85
C PHE A 28 -0.60 15.51 3.33
N GLU A 29 0.37 14.78 3.90
CA GLU A 29 0.88 15.07 5.25
C GLU A 29 1.81 16.28 5.23
N THR A 30 2.60 16.39 4.15
CA THR A 30 3.44 17.55 3.84
C THR A 30 3.42 17.79 2.32
N LYS A 31 4.07 18.85 1.86
CA LYS A 31 4.27 19.09 0.42
C LYS A 31 5.13 17.99 -0.27
N GLU A 32 5.87 17.21 0.51
CA GLU A 32 6.70 16.09 0.05
C GLU A 32 6.08 14.71 0.27
N LYS A 33 5.05 14.59 1.10
CA LYS A 33 4.56 13.30 1.59
C LYS A 33 3.06 13.16 1.36
N LEU A 34 2.69 12.30 0.41
CA LEU A 34 1.32 11.87 0.19
C LEU A 34 1.09 10.53 0.89
N LYS A 35 0.03 10.46 1.70
CA LYS A 35 -0.43 9.25 2.37
C LYS A 35 -1.74 8.79 1.77
N THR A 36 -1.84 7.50 1.45
CA THR A 36 -3.10 6.86 1.06
C THR A 36 -3.46 5.80 2.09
N LYS A 37 -4.55 6.02 2.83
CA LYS A 37 -5.13 5.04 3.76
C LYS A 37 -6.15 4.20 3.03
N ILE A 38 -6.02 2.89 3.14
CA ILE A 38 -6.95 1.93 2.55
C ILE A 38 -7.29 0.88 3.59
N THR A 39 -8.57 0.55 3.71
CA THR A 39 -9.02 -0.65 4.42
C THR A 39 -9.64 -1.59 3.39
N TYR A 40 -9.13 -2.81 3.32
CA TYR A 40 -9.71 -3.89 2.52
C TYR A 40 -10.60 -4.76 3.39
N VAL A 41 -11.78 -5.09 2.90
CA VAL A 41 -12.72 -6.04 3.53
C VAL A 41 -13.01 -7.18 2.56
N PRO A 42 -13.41 -8.38 3.03
CA PRO A 42 -13.80 -9.47 2.14
C PRO A 42 -15.04 -9.10 1.32
N GLU A 43 -15.02 -9.34 0.01
CA GLU A 43 -16.16 -9.06 -0.89
C GLU A 43 -17.41 -9.89 -0.52
N ASN A 44 -17.24 -11.04 0.14
CA ASN A 44 -18.34 -11.88 0.60
C ASN A 44 -19.00 -11.38 1.91
N GLY A 45 -18.52 -10.27 2.49
CA GLY A 45 -19.03 -9.69 3.74
C GLY A 45 -18.70 -10.50 5.01
N GLY A 46 -17.86 -11.53 4.91
CA GLY A 46 -17.39 -12.34 6.03
C GLY A 46 -16.06 -11.84 6.60
N LYS A 47 -15.18 -12.77 6.92
CA LYS A 47 -13.80 -12.50 7.36
C LYS A 47 -12.80 -13.09 6.38
N PHE A 48 -11.60 -12.52 6.35
CA PHE A 48 -10.46 -13.15 5.67
C PHE A 48 -10.01 -14.37 6.47
N SER A 49 -9.86 -15.51 5.79
CA SER A 49 -9.07 -16.62 6.35
C SER A 49 -7.58 -16.23 6.39
N ALA A 50 -6.76 -16.97 7.15
CA ALA A 50 -5.31 -16.74 7.16
C ALA A 50 -4.68 -16.83 5.75
N LEU A 51 -5.23 -17.68 4.87
CA LEU A 51 -4.80 -17.78 3.47
C LEU A 51 -5.20 -16.54 2.67
N ASP A 52 -6.41 -16.02 2.87
CA ASP A 52 -6.86 -14.79 2.21
C ASP A 52 -6.01 -13.60 2.67
N VAL A 53 -5.71 -13.49 3.97
CA VAL A 53 -4.83 -12.43 4.49
C VAL A 53 -3.47 -12.48 3.82
N LYS A 54 -2.87 -13.68 3.73
CA LYS A 54 -1.58 -13.85 3.05
C LYS A 54 -1.66 -13.40 1.59
N SER A 55 -2.67 -13.83 0.84
CA SER A 55 -2.85 -13.42 -0.56
C SER A 55 -3.06 -11.91 -0.73
N VAL A 56 -3.85 -11.27 0.13
CA VAL A 56 -4.05 -9.82 0.10
C VAL A 56 -2.75 -9.08 0.38
N VAL A 57 -1.95 -9.54 1.35
CA VAL A 57 -0.63 -8.95 1.66
C VAL A 57 0.32 -9.07 0.47
N GLU A 58 0.37 -10.24 -0.17
CA GLU A 58 1.20 -10.45 -1.37
C GLU A 58 0.79 -9.52 -2.53
N GLU A 59 -0.51 -9.31 -2.73
CA GLU A 59 -1.03 -8.36 -3.72
C GLU A 59 -0.68 -6.90 -3.36
N ILE A 60 -0.82 -6.49 -2.09
CA ILE A 60 -0.39 -5.14 -1.63
C ILE A 60 1.10 -4.92 -1.92
N ILE A 61 1.94 -5.92 -1.63
CA ILE A 61 3.37 -5.87 -1.92
C ILE A 61 3.60 -5.71 -3.43
N SER A 62 2.93 -6.51 -4.27
CA SER A 62 3.00 -6.41 -5.72
C SER A 62 2.62 -5.01 -6.23
N LYS A 63 1.52 -4.44 -5.70
CA LYS A 63 1.08 -3.08 -6.02
C LYS A 63 2.10 -2.02 -5.63
N SER A 64 2.73 -2.15 -4.46
CA SER A 64 3.75 -1.19 -4.03
C SER A 64 4.98 -1.19 -4.95
N LYS A 65 5.39 -2.37 -5.44
CA LYS A 65 6.46 -2.51 -6.45
C LYS A 65 6.06 -1.87 -7.76
N TYR A 66 4.85 -2.18 -8.25
CA TYR A 66 4.29 -1.56 -9.44
C TYR A 66 4.26 -0.03 -9.34
N PHE A 67 3.85 0.53 -8.20
CA PHE A 67 3.89 1.97 -7.99
C PHE A 67 5.30 2.52 -8.06
N LYS A 68 6.26 1.87 -7.37
CA LYS A 68 7.65 2.34 -7.37
C LYS A 68 8.27 2.30 -8.77
N GLU A 69 8.00 1.27 -9.56
CA GLU A 69 8.46 1.13 -10.95
C GLU A 69 7.86 2.18 -11.89
N ASN A 70 6.66 2.69 -11.59
CA ASN A 70 5.94 3.66 -12.41
C ASN A 70 6.09 5.11 -11.92
N LEU A 71 6.86 5.34 -10.86
CA LEU A 71 7.14 6.65 -10.30
C LEU A 71 8.59 7.09 -10.60
N PRO A 72 8.85 8.40 -10.63
CA PRO A 72 10.22 8.93 -10.67
C PRO A 72 11.13 8.30 -9.62
N GLU A 73 12.40 8.16 -9.95
CA GLU A 73 13.41 7.56 -9.07
C GLU A 73 13.46 8.22 -7.68
N ASN A 74 13.33 9.54 -7.66
CA ASN A 74 13.35 10.36 -6.45
C ASN A 74 12.06 10.29 -5.61
N ILE A 75 11.07 9.48 -5.98
CA ILE A 75 9.88 9.23 -5.15
C ILE A 75 10.01 7.86 -4.50
N LYS A 76 10.13 7.83 -3.17
CA LYS A 76 10.07 6.60 -2.38
C LYS A 76 8.63 6.16 -2.20
N VAL A 77 8.43 4.85 -2.15
CA VAL A 77 7.16 4.21 -1.79
C VAL A 77 7.41 3.43 -0.52
N GLU A 78 6.56 3.60 0.48
CA GLU A 78 6.60 2.78 1.71
C GLU A 78 5.18 2.31 2.03
N VAL A 79 5.07 1.14 2.66
CA VAL A 79 3.78 0.53 2.99
C VAL A 79 3.75 0.10 4.46
N LEU A 80 2.81 0.61 5.23
CA LEU A 80 2.58 0.16 6.61
C LEU A 80 1.29 -0.65 6.70
N PHE A 81 1.39 -1.92 7.14
CA PHE A 81 0.26 -2.81 7.36
C PHE A 81 -0.24 -2.70 8.80
N LYS A 82 -1.04 -1.67 9.09
CA LYS A 82 -1.37 -1.23 10.47
C LYS A 82 -1.82 -2.31 11.44
N ASN A 83 -2.53 -3.32 10.96
CA ASN A 83 -3.09 -4.39 11.80
C ASN A 83 -2.36 -5.74 11.62
N LEU A 84 -1.22 -5.75 10.93
CA LEU A 84 -0.39 -6.93 10.70
C LEU A 84 1.08 -6.75 11.12
N SER A 85 1.60 -5.53 11.07
CA SER A 85 2.97 -5.20 11.45
C SER A 85 3.10 -3.72 11.84
N GLU A 86 4.02 -3.44 12.76
CA GLU A 86 4.42 -2.06 13.09
C GLU A 86 5.50 -1.54 12.12
N ASP A 87 6.14 -2.42 11.35
CA ASP A 87 7.21 -2.09 10.43
C ASP A 87 6.68 -1.68 9.05
N CYS A 88 7.34 -0.69 8.44
CA CYS A 88 7.11 -0.32 7.05
C CYS A 88 7.83 -1.29 6.11
N TYR A 89 7.14 -1.70 5.04
CA TYR A 89 7.72 -2.35 3.89
C TYR A 89 8.18 -1.33 2.85
N ASN A 90 9.44 -1.45 2.40
CA ASN A 90 9.97 -0.69 1.26
C ASN A 90 10.18 -1.64 0.05
N PRO A 91 9.51 -1.41 -1.10
CA PRO A 91 9.65 -2.23 -2.29
C PRO A 91 11.07 -2.24 -2.89
N THR A 92 11.94 -1.28 -2.56
CA THR A 92 13.33 -1.26 -3.04
C THR A 92 14.28 -2.13 -2.20
N GLU A 93 13.95 -2.36 -0.93
CA GLU A 93 14.82 -3.09 0.01
C GLU A 93 14.55 -4.59 0.01
N ASN A 94 13.44 -5.04 -0.60
CA ASN A 94 13.00 -6.44 -0.70
C ASN A 94 12.85 -7.19 0.64
N THR A 95 13.12 -6.56 1.78
CA THR A 95 12.89 -7.10 3.11
C THR A 95 11.39 -7.08 3.41
N ILE A 96 10.77 -8.25 3.47
CA ILE A 96 9.36 -8.40 3.82
C ILE A 96 9.25 -8.50 5.35
N PRO A 97 8.42 -7.66 6.02
CA PRO A 97 8.17 -7.79 7.44
C PRO A 97 7.66 -9.19 7.81
N ASN A 98 7.94 -9.63 9.03
CA ASN A 98 7.39 -10.89 9.52
C ASN A 98 5.91 -10.70 9.86
N PHE A 99 5.02 -11.21 8.99
CA PHE A 99 3.58 -11.12 9.18
C PHE A 99 3.04 -12.36 9.88
N GLU A 100 2.21 -12.16 10.91
CA GLU A 100 1.38 -13.22 11.48
C GLU A 100 0.04 -13.27 10.72
N PHE A 101 -0.15 -14.31 9.91
CA PHE A 101 -1.39 -14.50 9.16
C PHE A 101 -2.43 -15.24 10.02
N LYS A 102 -3.52 -14.56 10.35
CA LYS A 102 -4.67 -15.10 11.11
C LYS A 102 -5.97 -14.63 10.50
N GLU A 103 -7.09 -15.15 10.99
CA GLU A 103 -8.41 -14.68 10.57
C GLU A 103 -8.62 -13.22 11.00
N MET A 104 -9.11 -12.38 10.09
CA MET A 104 -9.27 -10.93 10.32
C MET A 104 -10.49 -10.38 9.57
N ASP A 105 -11.17 -9.41 10.18
CA ASP A 105 -12.33 -8.74 9.57
C ASP A 105 -11.91 -7.82 8.41
N GLU A 106 -10.73 -7.21 8.52
CA GLU A 106 -10.22 -6.25 7.55
C GLU A 106 -8.69 -6.20 7.54
N ILE A 107 -8.11 -5.65 6.48
CA ILE A 107 -6.68 -5.32 6.38
C ILE A 107 -6.54 -3.83 6.15
N SER A 108 -5.91 -3.12 7.08
CA SER A 108 -5.72 -1.67 7.00
C SER A 108 -4.27 -1.35 6.64
N VAL A 109 -4.08 -0.61 5.55
CA VAL A 109 -2.77 -0.28 4.99
C VAL A 109 -2.63 1.22 4.76
N LEU A 110 -1.41 1.72 4.98
CA LEU A 110 -1.00 3.05 4.55
C LEU A 110 0.06 2.92 3.46
N PHE A 111 -0.19 3.50 2.29
CA PHE A 111 0.85 3.78 1.31
C PHE A 111 1.39 5.19 1.54
N TYR A 112 2.70 5.34 1.57
CA TYR A 112 3.39 6.62 1.60
C TYR A 112 4.14 6.81 0.29
N PHE A 113 3.96 7.98 -0.32
CA PHE A 113 4.72 8.43 -1.48
C PHE A 113 5.50 9.67 -1.04
N ILE A 114 6.83 9.55 -1.00
CA ILE A 114 7.72 10.53 -0.38
C ILE A 114 8.70 11.05 -1.42
N VAL A 115 8.71 12.35 -1.66
CA VAL A 115 9.69 13.01 -2.53
C VAL A 115 11.02 13.14 -1.78
N ASP A 116 12.07 12.55 -2.32
CA ASP A 116 13.44 12.75 -1.89
C ASP A 116 14.06 13.89 -2.72
N TYR A 117 14.54 14.94 -2.05
CA TYR A 117 15.30 16.00 -2.70
C TYR A 117 16.78 15.71 -2.52
N TYR A 118 17.46 15.42 -3.63
CA TYR A 118 18.91 15.53 -3.66
C TYR A 118 19.23 17.04 -3.58
N LEU A 119 19.76 17.47 -2.43
CA LEU A 119 20.37 18.79 -2.26
C LEU A 119 21.74 18.85 -2.96
#